data_AF-A0A0D7CDL9-F1
#
_entry.id   AF-A0A0D7CDL9-F1
#
_cell.length_a   1.000
_cell.length_b   1.000
_cell.length_c   1.000
_cell.angle_alpha   90.00
_cell.angle_beta   90.00
_cell.angle_gamma   90.00
#
_symmetry.space_group_name_H-M   'P 1'
#
loop_
_entity.id
_entity.type
_entity.pdbx_description
1 polymer ?
#
loop_
_entity_poly.entity_id
_entity_poly.type
_entity_poly.pdbx_seq_one_letter_code
_entity_poly.pdbx_strand_id
1 'polypeptide(L)'
;MNRPLVGALATAVLGAAALVGSAGSAGAATQDHPTHARHHGKHKTRTVDFAGTVALDDCSGSLVKMPTSQENDKALVMSNGHCLESGMPGAGQVIVDQPSSRSFTLLDKSAGDLGTIHATKITYATMTNTDVSLYETSSTYAEIEQKYGIKPLELATDHPAKGAGISVVSGYWKKIYSCNIDGFVPQLKEGDWTWKDSVRYTPECKTIGGTSGSPVLDTSTGKIAAINNTGNENGEKCTVNNPCEVDENGKVTVHKGTNYAEETYGIPKCFAAGNKLDLEAAGCELPKPSGARR
;
A
#
# COMPACT_ATOMS: atom_id res chain seq x y z
N MET A 1 15.27 40.74 -57.63
CA MET A 1 13.81 40.86 -57.81
C MET A 1 13.22 41.09 -56.43
N ASN A 2 12.80 42.30 -56.04
CA ASN A 2 11.63 43.07 -56.50
C ASN A 2 10.32 42.29 -56.28
N ARG A 3 9.29 42.76 -55.55
CA ARG A 3 9.05 44.00 -54.75
C ARG A 3 7.95 43.73 -53.68
N PRO A 4 7.74 44.59 -52.66
CA PRO A 4 6.74 44.45 -51.59
C PRO A 4 5.43 45.25 -51.86
N LEU A 5 4.58 45.44 -50.81
CA LEU A 5 3.30 46.24 -50.63
C LEU A 5 2.11 45.30 -50.29
N VAL A 6 1.05 45.60 -49.49
CA VAL A 6 0.44 46.77 -48.78
C VAL A 6 -0.10 46.24 -47.40
N GLY A 7 -0.40 46.98 -46.31
CA GLY A 7 -0.22 48.39 -45.93
C GLY A 7 -1.44 49.03 -45.20
N ALA A 8 -1.18 50.09 -44.41
CA ALA A 8 -2.09 51.16 -43.90
C ALA A 8 -2.96 50.97 -42.61
N LEU A 9 -2.88 51.97 -41.71
CA LEU A 9 -3.75 52.21 -40.54
C LEU A 9 -4.90 53.18 -40.89
N ALA A 10 -6.00 53.16 -40.11
CA ALA A 10 -6.99 54.25 -40.05
C ALA A 10 -7.69 54.38 -38.68
N THR A 11 -8.23 55.58 -38.38
CA THR A 11 -8.78 56.04 -37.08
C THR A 11 -10.02 56.94 -37.31
N ALA A 12 -10.82 57.39 -36.33
CA ALA A 12 -10.74 57.26 -34.86
C ALA A 12 -11.96 56.51 -34.25
N VAL A 13 -12.92 57.02 -33.45
CA VAL A 13 -13.33 58.36 -32.96
C VAL A 13 -13.75 58.25 -31.48
N LEU A 14 -13.58 59.34 -30.72
CA LEU A 14 -13.94 59.43 -29.30
C LEU A 14 -15.44 59.60 -29.06
N GLY A 15 -15.93 59.07 -27.93
CA GLY A 15 -17.20 59.46 -27.31
C GLY A 15 -16.99 59.76 -25.82
N ALA A 16 -16.77 61.02 -25.48
CA ALA A 16 -16.68 61.48 -24.09
C ALA A 16 -17.99 62.15 -23.67
N ALA A 17 -18.55 61.71 -22.54
CA ALA A 17 -19.64 62.40 -21.84
C ALA A 17 -19.23 62.63 -20.38
N ALA A 18 -19.45 63.84 -19.88
CA ALA A 18 -18.82 64.34 -18.67
C ALA A 18 -19.53 63.93 -17.36
N LEU A 19 -18.75 63.97 -16.28
CA LEU A 19 -19.16 63.72 -14.90
C LEU A 19 -20.08 64.82 -14.36
N VAL A 20 -21.07 64.44 -13.56
CA VAL A 20 -21.54 65.24 -12.43
C VAL A 20 -21.62 64.30 -11.22
N GLY A 21 -20.81 64.57 -10.20
CA GLY A 21 -20.77 63.79 -8.97
C GLY A 21 -21.65 64.40 -7.88
N SER A 22 -22.24 63.54 -7.05
CA SER A 22 -22.73 63.90 -5.71
C SER A 22 -21.88 63.18 -4.67
N ALA A 23 -21.44 63.93 -3.64
CA ALA A 23 -20.53 63.40 -2.63
C ALA A 23 -21.22 62.37 -1.73
N GLY A 24 -20.59 61.20 -1.56
CA GLY A 24 -20.94 60.17 -0.60
C GLY A 24 -19.72 59.80 0.24
N SER A 25 -19.88 59.80 1.56
CA SER A 25 -18.79 59.59 2.53
C SER A 25 -18.19 58.19 2.48
N ALA A 26 -16.89 58.09 2.80
CA ALA A 26 -16.13 56.85 2.78
C ALA A 26 -16.71 55.76 3.71
N GLY A 27 -16.82 54.54 3.19
CA GLY A 27 -17.03 53.31 3.95
C GLY A 27 -16.11 52.24 3.39
N ALA A 28 -15.21 51.70 4.21
CA ALA A 28 -14.32 50.62 3.80
C ALA A 28 -15.11 49.30 3.71
N ALA A 29 -15.48 48.90 2.50
CA ALA A 29 -16.09 47.60 2.25
C ALA A 29 -14.99 46.52 2.14
N THR A 30 -14.87 45.69 3.17
CA THR A 30 -14.07 44.46 3.13
C THR A 30 -14.66 43.52 2.07
N GLN A 31 -13.87 43.14 1.07
CA GLN A 31 -14.29 42.12 0.11
C GLN A 31 -14.16 40.73 0.74
N ASP A 32 -15.30 40.15 1.13
CA ASP A 32 -15.43 38.74 1.44
C ASP A 32 -15.08 37.90 0.20
N HIS A 33 -13.83 37.47 0.13
CA HIS A 33 -13.48 36.30 -0.65
C HIS A 33 -13.91 35.07 0.15
N PRO A 34 -14.68 34.13 -0.43
CA PRO A 34 -14.99 32.87 0.23
C PRO A 34 -13.70 32.07 0.35
N THR A 35 -13.00 32.22 1.46
CA THR A 35 -11.93 31.31 1.83
C THR A 35 -12.57 29.94 2.00
N HIS A 36 -12.34 29.05 1.04
CA HIS A 36 -12.53 27.62 1.24
C HIS A 36 -11.59 27.19 2.37
N ALA A 37 -12.08 27.32 3.61
CA ALA A 37 -11.42 26.77 4.77
C ALA A 37 -11.25 25.29 4.49
N ARG A 38 -9.99 24.88 4.29
CA ARG A 38 -9.65 23.47 4.27
C ARG A 38 -10.05 22.94 5.64
N HIS A 39 -11.18 22.23 5.69
CA HIS A 39 -11.50 21.37 6.80
C HIS A 39 -10.45 20.27 6.84
N HIS A 40 -9.32 20.59 7.47
CA HIS A 40 -8.47 19.62 8.14
C HIS A 40 -9.31 19.07 9.30
N GLY A 41 -10.25 18.20 8.95
CA GLY A 41 -10.94 17.36 9.91
C GLY A 41 -9.84 16.67 10.71
N LYS A 42 -9.89 16.82 12.04
CA LYS A 42 -9.00 16.06 12.92
C LYS A 42 -9.43 14.61 12.83
N HIS A 43 -8.95 13.90 11.81
CA HIS A 43 -9.14 12.47 11.67
C HIS A 43 -8.60 11.82 12.94
N LYS A 44 -9.52 11.26 13.73
CA LYS A 44 -9.18 10.64 15.00
C LYS A 44 -8.33 9.41 14.70
N THR A 45 -7.04 9.50 14.97
CA THR A 45 -6.11 8.37 14.88
C THR A 45 -6.70 7.18 15.63
N ARG A 46 -6.86 6.06 14.93
CA ARG A 46 -7.30 4.81 15.54
C ARG A 46 -6.15 4.23 16.35
N THR A 47 -6.47 3.69 17.52
CA THR A 47 -5.53 2.86 18.25
C THR A 47 -5.27 1.60 17.43
N VAL A 48 -4.01 1.36 17.06
CA VAL A 48 -3.57 0.12 16.43
C VAL A 48 -3.12 -0.85 17.53
N ASP A 49 -3.54 -2.10 17.40
CA ASP A 49 -3.17 -3.21 18.29
C ASP A 49 -2.78 -4.43 17.45
N PHE A 50 -2.45 -5.57 18.08
CA PHE A 50 -1.96 -6.76 17.38
C PHE A 50 -3.06 -7.69 16.83
N ALA A 51 -4.35 -7.43 17.06
CA ALA A 51 -5.41 -8.34 16.63
C ALA A 51 -5.44 -8.55 15.11
N GLY A 52 -5.54 -9.81 14.70
CA GLY A 52 -5.49 -10.19 13.29
C GLY A 52 -4.07 -10.23 12.70
N THR A 53 -3.03 -9.94 13.49
CA THR A 53 -1.64 -10.21 13.12
C THR A 53 -1.32 -11.69 13.37
N VAL A 54 -0.44 -12.26 12.55
CA VAL A 54 0.14 -13.59 12.80
C VAL A 54 1.66 -13.53 12.89
N ALA A 55 2.23 -14.40 13.73
CA ALA A 55 3.66 -14.68 13.77
C ALA A 55 3.98 -15.97 12.99
N LEU A 56 5.11 -15.96 12.29
CA LEU A 56 5.73 -17.11 11.62
C LEU A 56 7.17 -17.24 12.13
N ASP A 57 7.92 -18.24 11.70
CA ASP A 57 9.36 -18.26 11.92
C ASP A 57 10.04 -17.28 10.94
N ASP A 58 10.90 -16.39 11.48
CA ASP A 58 11.61 -15.29 10.81
C ASP A 58 10.78 -14.38 9.86
N CYS A 59 9.45 -14.41 9.99
CA CYS A 59 8.52 -13.53 9.26
C CYS A 59 7.26 -13.23 10.09
N SER A 60 6.58 -12.15 9.71
CA SER A 60 5.29 -11.72 10.21
C SER A 60 4.20 -11.85 9.12
N GLY A 61 2.94 -11.72 9.52
CA GLY A 61 1.81 -11.83 8.59
C GLY A 61 0.53 -11.25 9.18
N SER A 62 -0.58 -11.39 8.45
CA SER A 62 -1.92 -11.02 8.93
C SER A 62 -3.00 -11.96 8.44
N LEU A 63 -4.00 -12.20 9.27
CA LEU A 63 -5.31 -12.72 8.88
C LEU A 63 -6.06 -11.59 8.15
N VAL A 64 -6.21 -11.70 6.84
CA VAL A 64 -6.75 -10.62 5.98
C VAL A 64 -8.12 -10.98 5.43
N LYS A 65 -8.92 -9.96 5.08
CA LYS A 65 -10.12 -10.11 4.25
C LYS A 65 -10.18 -9.08 3.12
N MET A 66 -10.81 -9.47 2.03
CA MET A 66 -11.26 -8.55 0.97
C MET A 66 -12.53 -7.83 1.46
N PRO A 67 -12.87 -6.63 0.95
CA PRO A 67 -14.11 -5.95 1.34
C PRO A 67 -15.37 -6.79 1.07
N THR A 68 -15.33 -7.64 0.05
CA THR A 68 -16.43 -8.54 -0.36
C THR A 68 -16.48 -9.88 0.39
N SER A 69 -15.45 -10.22 1.20
CA SER A 69 -15.39 -11.51 1.92
C SER A 69 -16.50 -11.65 2.96
N GLN A 70 -17.18 -12.80 2.94
CA GLN A 70 -18.23 -13.18 3.87
C GLN A 70 -17.69 -14.02 5.04
N GLU A 71 -18.43 -14.07 6.15
CA GLU A 71 -17.99 -14.77 7.37
C GLU A 71 -17.72 -16.27 7.17
N ASN A 72 -18.48 -16.91 6.27
CA ASN A 72 -18.35 -18.33 5.92
C ASN A 72 -17.33 -18.62 4.81
N ASP A 73 -16.66 -17.60 4.27
CA ASP A 73 -15.56 -17.81 3.31
C ASP A 73 -14.35 -18.40 4.06
N LYS A 74 -13.58 -19.27 3.39
CA LYS A 74 -12.29 -19.74 3.94
C LYS A 74 -11.35 -18.55 4.07
N ALA A 75 -10.77 -18.39 5.27
CA ALA A 75 -10.02 -17.19 5.60
C ALA A 75 -8.69 -17.14 4.85
N LEU A 76 -8.19 -15.93 4.62
CA LEU A 76 -6.89 -15.69 3.99
C LEU A 76 -5.85 -15.24 5.03
N VAL A 77 -4.63 -15.74 4.91
CA VAL A 77 -3.46 -15.21 5.61
C VAL A 77 -2.49 -14.62 4.59
N MET A 78 -2.00 -13.41 4.85
CA MET A 78 -1.05 -12.68 4.01
C MET A 78 0.31 -12.57 4.68
N SER A 79 1.39 -12.75 3.90
CA SER A 79 2.79 -12.47 4.24
C SER A 79 3.53 -12.06 2.95
N ASN A 80 4.85 -11.89 2.95
CA ASN A 80 5.60 -11.66 1.71
C ASN A 80 5.75 -12.96 0.89
N GLY A 81 6.02 -12.83 -0.41
CA GLY A 81 6.46 -13.91 -1.28
C GLY A 81 7.87 -14.39 -0.89
N HIS A 82 8.77 -13.50 -0.47
CA HIS A 82 10.09 -13.93 0.03
C HIS A 82 10.02 -14.75 1.33
N CYS A 83 8.91 -14.63 2.08
CA CYS A 83 8.66 -15.41 3.29
C CYS A 83 8.17 -16.84 3.02
N LEU A 84 7.97 -17.31 1.76
CA LEU A 84 7.42 -18.65 1.48
C LEU A 84 8.24 -19.79 2.10
N GLU A 85 7.55 -20.80 2.63
CA GLU A 85 8.16 -22.02 3.20
C GLU A 85 8.88 -22.89 2.16
N SER A 86 8.58 -22.69 0.88
CA SER A 86 9.23 -23.35 -0.26
C SER A 86 10.49 -22.62 -0.76
N GLY A 87 10.87 -21.51 -0.13
CA GLY A 87 11.88 -20.58 -0.62
C GLY A 87 11.33 -19.47 -1.52
N MET A 88 12.14 -18.44 -1.72
CA MET A 88 11.81 -17.21 -2.45
C MET A 88 11.45 -17.48 -3.92
N PRO A 89 10.29 -17.01 -4.42
CA PRO A 89 9.98 -17.03 -5.86
C PRO A 89 11.01 -16.26 -6.68
N GLY A 90 11.49 -16.86 -7.77
CA GLY A 90 12.39 -16.17 -8.70
C GLY A 90 11.74 -14.96 -9.38
N ALA A 91 12.55 -14.04 -9.91
CA ALA A 91 12.05 -12.90 -10.67
C ALA A 91 11.22 -13.38 -11.88
N GLY A 92 9.99 -12.86 -12.03
CA GLY A 92 9.02 -13.31 -13.04
C GLY A 92 8.18 -14.53 -12.62
N GLN A 93 8.47 -15.18 -11.49
CA GLN A 93 7.71 -16.34 -11.01
C GLN A 93 6.42 -15.92 -10.28
N VAL A 94 5.35 -16.64 -10.57
CA VAL A 94 4.06 -16.55 -9.88
C VAL A 94 3.60 -17.96 -9.54
N ILE A 95 3.25 -18.17 -8.27
CA ILE A 95 2.73 -19.42 -7.72
C ILE A 95 1.24 -19.25 -7.47
N VAL A 96 0.43 -20.21 -7.90
CA VAL A 96 -1.02 -20.25 -7.70
C VAL A 96 -1.46 -21.67 -7.36
N ASP A 97 -2.49 -21.79 -6.51
CA ASP A 97 -3.14 -23.05 -6.10
C ASP A 97 -2.17 -24.19 -5.67
N GLN A 98 -1.02 -23.85 -5.10
CA GLN A 98 -0.05 -24.84 -4.62
C GLN A 98 -0.43 -25.34 -3.21
N PRO A 99 -0.56 -26.66 -2.97
CA PRO A 99 -0.83 -27.20 -1.64
C PRO A 99 0.20 -26.75 -0.60
N SER A 100 -0.27 -26.44 0.61
CA SER A 100 0.56 -25.99 1.73
C SER A 100 -0.01 -26.48 3.05
N SER A 101 0.87 -26.85 3.98
CA SER A 101 0.56 -27.16 5.38
C SER A 101 1.09 -26.09 6.34
N ARG A 102 1.41 -24.88 5.82
CA ARG A 102 1.99 -23.79 6.61
C ARG A 102 1.09 -23.45 7.80
N SER A 103 1.72 -23.18 8.92
CA SER A 103 1.07 -22.87 10.19
C SER A 103 1.44 -21.44 10.62
N PHE A 104 0.49 -20.76 11.24
CA PHE A 104 0.60 -19.36 11.65
C PHE A 104 0.12 -19.20 13.09
N THR A 105 0.90 -18.53 13.95
CA THR A 105 0.46 -18.23 15.32
C THR A 105 -0.37 -16.96 15.31
N LEU A 106 -1.66 -17.07 15.61
CA LEU A 106 -2.58 -15.93 15.72
C LEU A 106 -2.37 -15.18 17.03
N LEU A 107 -2.31 -13.85 16.96
CA LEU A 107 -2.09 -12.99 18.11
C LEU A 107 -3.37 -12.30 18.61
N ASP A 108 -3.45 -12.11 19.93
CA ASP A 108 -4.38 -11.18 20.55
C ASP A 108 -3.90 -9.72 20.43
N LYS A 109 -4.71 -8.78 20.94
CA LYS A 109 -4.46 -7.33 20.90
C LYS A 109 -3.15 -6.89 21.58
N SER A 110 -2.65 -7.67 22.52
CA SER A 110 -1.44 -7.42 23.33
C SER A 110 -0.25 -8.31 22.88
N ALA A 111 -0.35 -8.94 21.71
CA ALA A 111 0.60 -9.94 21.19
C ALA A 111 0.72 -11.23 22.03
N GLY A 112 -0.30 -11.57 22.82
CA GLY A 112 -0.46 -12.91 23.39
C GLY A 112 -0.80 -13.94 22.31
N ASP A 113 -0.32 -15.18 22.47
CA ASP A 113 -0.57 -16.25 21.50
C ASP A 113 -1.95 -16.88 21.75
N LEU A 114 -2.86 -16.78 20.78
CA LEU A 114 -4.21 -17.36 20.86
C LEU A 114 -4.26 -18.80 20.35
N GLY A 115 -3.36 -19.16 19.44
CA GLY A 115 -3.22 -20.51 18.90
C GLY A 115 -2.86 -20.50 17.41
N THR A 116 -2.94 -21.67 16.79
CA THR A 116 -2.45 -21.87 15.41
C THR A 116 -3.59 -21.91 14.39
N ILE A 117 -3.41 -21.17 13.28
CA ILE A 117 -4.17 -21.30 12.03
C ILE A 117 -3.33 -22.11 11.04
N HIS A 118 -3.96 -22.95 10.21
CA HIS A 118 -3.28 -23.76 9.20
C HIS A 118 -3.76 -23.38 7.79
N ALA A 119 -2.81 -23.27 6.86
CA ALA A 119 -3.07 -23.24 5.42
C ALA A 119 -3.57 -24.60 4.91
N THR A 120 -4.29 -24.58 3.79
CA THR A 120 -4.50 -25.72 2.89
C THR A 120 -3.74 -25.54 1.57
N LYS A 121 -3.55 -24.29 1.14
CA LYS A 121 -2.80 -23.93 -0.07
C LYS A 121 -2.25 -22.50 -0.01
N ILE A 122 -1.18 -22.27 -0.78
CA ILE A 122 -0.83 -20.96 -1.31
C ILE A 122 -1.83 -20.68 -2.44
N THR A 123 -2.72 -19.72 -2.24
CA THR A 123 -3.65 -19.25 -3.28
C THR A 123 -2.92 -18.42 -4.32
N TYR A 124 -2.01 -17.56 -3.87
CA TYR A 124 -1.18 -16.70 -4.73
C TYR A 124 0.15 -16.40 -4.04
N ALA A 125 1.26 -16.40 -4.76
CA ALA A 125 2.50 -15.78 -4.28
C ALA A 125 3.42 -15.32 -5.43
N THR A 126 4.13 -14.21 -5.21
CA THR A 126 5.14 -13.68 -6.15
C THR A 126 6.10 -12.71 -5.46
N MET A 127 7.28 -12.51 -6.07
CA MET A 127 8.20 -11.40 -5.82
C MET A 127 8.38 -10.52 -7.08
N THR A 128 7.43 -10.59 -8.04
CA THR A 128 7.49 -9.85 -9.30
C THR A 128 6.59 -8.61 -9.22
N ASN A 129 7.06 -7.40 -9.49
CA ASN A 129 6.33 -6.12 -9.34
C ASN A 129 5.84 -5.79 -7.90
N THR A 130 5.68 -6.79 -7.03
CA THR A 130 5.27 -6.72 -5.62
C THR A 130 5.85 -7.94 -4.90
N ASP A 131 5.78 -7.98 -3.57
CA ASP A 131 6.28 -9.08 -2.74
C ASP A 131 5.17 -9.54 -1.78
N VAL A 132 4.41 -10.56 -2.20
CA VAL A 132 3.23 -11.03 -1.45
C VAL A 132 3.02 -12.53 -1.58
N SER A 133 2.54 -13.15 -0.51
CA SER A 133 1.94 -14.48 -0.47
C SER A 133 0.59 -14.42 0.23
N LEU A 134 -0.39 -15.17 -0.30
CA LEU A 134 -1.75 -15.31 0.21
C LEU A 134 -2.07 -16.80 0.33
N TYR A 135 -2.42 -17.23 1.54
CA TYR A 135 -2.75 -18.61 1.88
C TYR A 135 -4.26 -18.74 2.13
N GLU A 136 -4.93 -19.70 1.49
CA GLU A 136 -6.26 -20.14 1.94
C GLU A 136 -6.09 -21.07 3.15
N THR A 137 -6.86 -20.82 4.19
CA THR A 137 -6.80 -21.57 5.45
C THR A 137 -7.84 -22.69 5.49
N SER A 138 -7.65 -23.65 6.40
CA SER A 138 -8.63 -24.71 6.63
C SER A 138 -9.91 -24.23 7.32
N SER A 139 -9.90 -23.04 7.95
CA SER A 139 -11.02 -22.45 8.69
C SER A 139 -11.67 -21.27 7.96
N THR A 140 -12.94 -21.02 8.23
CA THR A 140 -13.64 -19.79 7.82
C THR A 140 -13.35 -18.65 8.79
N TYR A 141 -13.68 -17.40 8.41
CA TYR A 141 -13.58 -16.29 9.36
C TYR A 141 -14.49 -16.48 10.58
N ALA A 142 -15.70 -17.02 10.38
CA ALA A 142 -16.64 -17.34 11.46
C ALA A 142 -16.06 -18.36 12.45
N GLU A 143 -15.41 -19.43 11.94
CA GLU A 143 -14.75 -20.45 12.78
C GLU A 143 -13.58 -19.85 13.57
N ILE A 144 -12.81 -18.95 12.97
CA ILE A 144 -11.69 -18.24 13.63
C ILE A 144 -12.21 -17.26 14.70
N GLU A 145 -13.23 -16.45 14.39
CA GLU A 145 -13.81 -15.50 15.35
C GLU A 145 -14.47 -16.24 16.52
N GLN A 146 -15.22 -17.32 16.26
CA GLN A 146 -15.84 -18.14 17.30
C GLN A 146 -14.81 -18.77 18.25
N LYS A 147 -13.66 -19.23 17.70
CA LYS A 147 -12.64 -19.94 18.48
C LYS A 147 -11.68 -19.00 19.23
N TYR A 148 -11.36 -17.85 18.65
CA TYR A 148 -10.28 -16.97 19.14
C TYR A 148 -10.72 -15.54 19.48
N GLY A 149 -11.94 -15.13 19.13
CA GLY A 149 -12.44 -13.76 19.34
C GLY A 149 -11.77 -12.71 18.44
N ILE A 150 -11.09 -13.12 17.37
CA ILE A 150 -10.35 -12.25 16.45
C ILE A 150 -11.06 -12.15 15.10
N LYS A 151 -11.20 -10.91 14.62
CA LYS A 151 -11.67 -10.59 13.27
C LYS A 151 -10.48 -10.40 12.31
N PRO A 152 -10.65 -10.71 11.02
CA PRO A 152 -9.64 -10.38 10.01
C PRO A 152 -9.45 -8.87 9.85
N LEU A 153 -8.25 -8.47 9.43
CA LEU A 153 -7.92 -7.12 8.99
C LEU A 153 -8.37 -6.93 7.54
N GLU A 154 -9.09 -5.84 7.24
CA GLU A 154 -9.56 -5.57 5.88
C GLU A 154 -8.47 -4.89 5.04
N LEU A 155 -8.27 -5.37 3.81
CA LEU A 155 -7.41 -4.69 2.84
C LEU A 155 -8.07 -3.37 2.37
N ALA A 156 -7.29 -2.31 2.25
CA ALA A 156 -7.71 -1.09 1.56
C ALA A 156 -7.96 -1.37 0.06
N THR A 157 -8.74 -0.50 -0.58
CA THR A 157 -9.01 -0.52 -2.04
C THR A 157 -8.55 0.74 -2.75
N ASP A 158 -8.15 1.75 -1.98
CA ASP A 158 -7.60 3.01 -2.47
C ASP A 158 -6.08 2.99 -2.25
N HIS A 159 -5.34 3.59 -3.17
CA HIS A 159 -3.90 3.81 -3.05
C HIS A 159 -3.60 4.61 -1.77
N PRO A 160 -2.64 4.22 -0.92
CA PRO A 160 -2.23 5.01 0.23
C PRO A 160 -1.77 6.42 -0.16
N ALA A 161 -1.94 7.39 0.74
CA ALA A 161 -1.52 8.77 0.50
C ALA A 161 -0.11 9.05 1.06
N LYS A 162 0.72 9.81 0.33
CA LYS A 162 1.94 10.40 0.91
C LYS A 162 1.58 11.23 2.15
N GLY A 163 2.33 11.02 3.23
CA GLY A 163 2.11 11.65 4.53
C GLY A 163 1.08 10.94 5.41
N ALA A 164 0.39 9.89 4.93
CA ALA A 164 -0.51 9.08 5.76
C ALA A 164 0.26 8.49 6.96
N GLY A 165 -0.34 8.55 8.14
CA GLY A 165 0.21 7.95 9.35
C GLY A 165 -0.07 6.45 9.36
N ILE A 166 0.97 5.64 9.53
CA ILE A 166 0.91 4.19 9.43
C ILE A 166 1.50 3.51 10.68
N SER A 167 1.10 2.26 10.89
CA SER A 167 1.70 1.37 11.88
C SER A 167 2.02 0.01 11.27
N VAL A 168 3.29 -0.39 11.31
CA VAL A 168 3.76 -1.72 10.93
C VAL A 168 3.66 -2.63 12.14
N VAL A 169 2.83 -3.67 12.07
CA VAL A 169 2.51 -4.54 13.22
C VAL A 169 3.24 -5.88 13.06
N SER A 170 4.44 -6.01 13.64
CA SER A 170 5.23 -7.24 13.53
C SER A 170 4.80 -8.28 14.54
N GLY A 171 4.27 -9.39 14.02
CA GLY A 171 3.89 -10.56 14.81
C GLY A 171 5.09 -11.31 15.39
N TYR A 172 6.14 -11.53 14.60
CA TYR A 172 7.35 -12.23 15.05
C TYR A 172 8.04 -11.52 16.22
N TRP A 173 8.30 -10.22 16.07
CA TRP A 173 8.93 -9.40 17.11
C TRP A 173 7.97 -8.89 18.18
N LYS A 174 6.66 -9.17 18.05
CA LYS A 174 5.60 -8.67 18.94
C LYS A 174 5.73 -7.16 19.18
N LYS A 175 5.97 -6.41 18.09
CA LYS A 175 6.30 -4.98 18.13
C LYS A 175 5.62 -4.19 17.03
N ILE A 176 5.07 -3.03 17.40
CA ILE A 176 4.50 -2.04 16.48
C ILE A 176 5.53 -0.95 16.21
N TYR A 177 5.69 -0.56 14.95
CA TYR A 177 6.49 0.58 14.51
C TYR A 177 5.53 1.61 13.89
N SER A 178 5.49 2.83 14.44
CA SER A 178 4.60 3.90 13.95
C SER A 178 5.40 5.02 13.28
N CYS A 179 4.98 5.41 12.09
CA CYS A 179 5.65 6.42 11.27
C CYS A 179 4.67 6.97 10.20
N ASN A 180 5.18 7.61 9.16
CA ASN A 180 4.40 8.04 8.01
C ASN A 180 4.94 7.46 6.71
N ILE A 181 4.13 7.52 5.66
CA ILE A 181 4.59 7.28 4.28
C ILE A 181 5.32 8.55 3.81
N ASP A 182 6.61 8.46 3.50
CA ASP A 182 7.33 9.55 2.85
C ASP A 182 6.98 9.65 1.36
N GLY A 183 6.76 8.53 0.68
CA GLY A 183 6.39 8.56 -0.74
C GLY A 183 6.40 7.18 -1.36
N PHE A 184 6.43 7.15 -2.69
CA PHE A 184 6.35 5.95 -3.50
C PHE A 184 7.54 5.91 -4.45
N VAL A 185 8.12 4.72 -4.61
CA VAL A 185 9.30 4.48 -5.42
C VAL A 185 8.85 3.81 -6.73
N PRO A 186 8.99 4.45 -7.91
CA PRO A 186 8.50 3.88 -9.16
C PRO A 186 9.02 2.47 -9.45
N GLN A 187 10.29 2.22 -9.14
CA GLN A 187 10.90 0.90 -9.12
C GLN A 187 11.83 0.75 -7.91
N LEU A 188 11.55 -0.20 -7.02
CA LEU A 188 12.45 -0.61 -5.96
C LEU A 188 13.15 -1.89 -6.41
N LYS A 189 14.48 -1.85 -6.55
CA LYS A 189 15.26 -3.00 -7.04
C LYS A 189 16.14 -3.59 -5.94
N GLU A 190 16.03 -4.89 -5.75
CA GLU A 190 16.82 -5.67 -4.80
C GLU A 190 17.28 -6.99 -5.44
N GLY A 191 18.58 -7.20 -5.58
CA GLY A 191 19.14 -8.36 -6.28
C GLY A 191 18.59 -8.48 -7.70
N ASP A 192 17.95 -9.62 -7.97
CA ASP A 192 17.28 -9.93 -9.24
C ASP A 192 15.83 -9.43 -9.30
N TRP A 193 15.24 -9.05 -8.17
CA TRP A 193 13.84 -8.62 -8.08
C TRP A 193 13.68 -7.12 -8.36
N THR A 194 12.51 -6.76 -8.88
CA THR A 194 12.11 -5.36 -9.04
C THR A 194 10.62 -5.26 -8.73
N TRP A 195 10.34 -4.48 -7.70
CA TRP A 195 9.00 -4.13 -7.27
C TRP A 195 8.65 -2.73 -7.77
N LYS A 196 7.36 -2.40 -7.79
CA LYS A 196 6.82 -1.18 -8.40
C LYS A 196 5.91 -0.46 -7.42
N ASP A 197 6.00 0.87 -7.46
CA ASP A 197 5.21 1.75 -6.60
C ASP A 197 5.42 1.45 -5.10
N SER A 198 6.62 1.00 -4.73
CA SER A 198 6.91 0.55 -3.37
C SER A 198 6.85 1.74 -2.41
N VAL A 199 6.14 1.56 -1.30
CA VAL A 199 5.97 2.55 -0.24
C VAL A 199 7.31 2.78 0.46
N ARG A 200 7.80 4.02 0.48
CA ARG A 200 8.92 4.45 1.31
C ARG A 200 8.42 5.02 2.63
N TYR A 201 8.94 4.52 3.75
CA TYR A 201 8.63 5.07 5.07
C TYR A 201 9.47 6.30 5.43
N THR A 202 8.98 7.09 6.40
CA THR A 202 9.81 8.03 7.14
C THR A 202 10.76 7.32 8.13
N PRO A 203 11.88 7.95 8.56
CA PRO A 203 12.96 7.28 9.32
C PRO A 203 12.59 6.72 10.71
N GLU A 204 11.37 6.96 11.19
CA GLU A 204 10.85 6.43 12.46
C GLU A 204 10.49 4.94 12.35
N CYS A 205 10.07 4.46 11.17
CA CYS A 205 9.83 3.03 10.93
C CYS A 205 11.15 2.28 10.75
N LYS A 206 11.79 1.98 11.89
CA LYS A 206 13.02 1.18 11.98
C LYS A 206 12.72 -0.31 12.04
N THR A 207 12.01 -0.80 11.03
CA THR A 207 11.78 -2.22 10.78
C THR A 207 13.10 -2.95 10.49
N ILE A 208 13.13 -4.26 10.69
CA ILE A 208 14.31 -5.14 10.70
C ILE A 208 13.94 -6.53 10.13
N GLY A 209 14.91 -7.40 9.81
CA GLY A 209 14.64 -8.81 9.49
C GLY A 209 13.69 -9.47 10.51
N GLY A 210 12.76 -10.32 10.06
CA GLY A 210 11.63 -10.82 10.88
C GLY A 210 10.37 -9.93 10.90
N THR A 211 10.49 -8.64 10.54
CA THR A 211 9.31 -7.76 10.33
C THR A 211 8.69 -7.90 8.95
N SER A 212 9.34 -8.58 8.01
CA SER A 212 8.79 -8.95 6.71
C SER A 212 7.39 -9.56 6.83
N GLY A 213 6.48 -9.17 5.94
CA GLY A 213 5.11 -9.65 5.87
C GLY A 213 4.15 -9.02 6.88
N SER A 214 4.64 -8.16 7.78
CA SER A 214 3.80 -7.42 8.73
C SER A 214 2.74 -6.58 7.99
N PRO A 215 1.47 -6.56 8.43
CA PRO A 215 0.50 -5.61 7.92
C PRO A 215 0.95 -4.17 8.24
N VAL A 216 0.84 -3.29 7.23
CA VAL A 216 1.01 -1.84 7.39
C VAL A 216 -0.38 -1.23 7.44
N LEU A 217 -0.82 -0.88 8.66
CA LEU A 217 -2.15 -0.33 8.91
C LEU A 217 -2.15 1.19 8.75
N ASP A 218 -3.04 1.71 7.91
CA ASP A 218 -3.33 3.14 7.88
C ASP A 218 -4.07 3.52 9.18
N THR A 219 -3.52 4.48 9.92
CA THR A 219 -4.01 4.83 11.27
C THR A 219 -5.31 5.64 11.26
N SER A 220 -5.81 6.08 10.10
CA SER A 220 -7.10 6.79 9.98
C SER A 220 -8.26 5.82 9.72
N THR A 221 -8.02 4.81 8.88
CA THR A 221 -9.00 3.81 8.43
C THR A 221 -8.95 2.52 9.21
N GLY A 222 -7.79 2.16 9.77
CA GLY A 222 -7.53 0.85 10.39
C GLY A 222 -7.48 -0.31 9.39
N LYS A 223 -7.36 -0.02 8.09
CA LYS A 223 -7.22 -1.02 7.02
C LYS A 223 -5.74 -1.24 6.69
N ILE A 224 -5.43 -2.40 6.11
CA ILE A 224 -4.09 -2.69 5.57
C ILE A 224 -3.93 -1.91 4.26
N ALA A 225 -2.97 -0.99 4.24
CA ALA A 225 -2.63 -0.19 3.08
C ALA A 225 -1.46 -0.80 2.28
N ALA A 226 -0.53 -1.47 2.97
CA ALA A 226 0.65 -2.08 2.41
C ALA A 226 1.12 -3.28 3.25
N ILE A 227 2.13 -3.99 2.77
CA ILE A 227 2.80 -5.09 3.48
C ILE A 227 4.29 -4.79 3.62
N ASN A 228 4.80 -4.85 4.86
CA ASN A 228 6.20 -4.53 5.14
C ASN A 228 7.13 -5.49 4.41
N ASN A 229 8.08 -4.96 3.63
CA ASN A 229 8.90 -5.75 2.71
C ASN A 229 10.37 -5.81 3.16
N THR A 230 11.13 -4.75 2.92
CA THR A 230 12.61 -4.75 2.96
C THR A 230 13.17 -3.42 3.49
N GLY A 231 14.50 -3.33 3.63
CA GLY A 231 15.21 -2.12 4.01
C GLY A 231 16.66 -2.13 3.52
N ASN A 232 17.23 -0.95 3.25
CA ASN A 232 18.63 -0.85 2.83
C ASN A 232 19.56 -0.81 4.06
N GLU A 233 20.07 -1.97 4.47
CA GLU A 233 20.80 -2.10 5.73
C GLU A 233 22.20 -1.47 5.70
N ASN A 234 22.96 -1.74 4.63
CA ASN A 234 24.40 -1.50 4.60
C ASN A 234 24.81 -0.27 3.77
N GLY A 235 23.91 0.27 2.94
CA GLY A 235 24.22 1.32 1.97
C GLY A 235 24.76 0.77 0.65
N GLU A 236 24.59 -0.53 0.40
CA GLU A 236 24.94 -1.13 -0.89
C GLU A 236 23.88 -0.80 -1.95
N LYS A 237 24.24 -1.04 -3.22
CA LYS A 237 23.45 -0.65 -4.39
C LYS A 237 22.76 -1.87 -5.00
N CYS A 238 21.47 -2.03 -4.69
CA CYS A 238 20.60 -3.03 -5.29
C CYS A 238 21.04 -4.49 -5.03
N THR A 239 21.78 -4.76 -3.95
CA THR A 239 22.11 -6.12 -3.49
C THR A 239 21.01 -6.62 -2.54
N VAL A 240 21.02 -7.91 -2.20
CA VAL A 240 20.07 -8.47 -1.22
C VAL A 240 20.23 -7.77 0.14
N ASN A 241 19.13 -7.51 0.83
CA ASN A 241 19.00 -6.65 2.03
C ASN A 241 19.47 -5.19 1.79
N ASN A 242 19.58 -4.77 0.53
CA ASN A 242 20.07 -3.44 0.14
C ASN A 242 19.33 -2.92 -1.11
N PRO A 243 17.99 -2.81 -1.05
CA PRO A 243 17.17 -2.26 -2.14
C PRO A 243 17.63 -0.85 -2.52
N CYS A 244 17.56 -0.54 -3.81
CA CYS A 244 17.84 0.76 -4.38
C CYS A 244 16.61 1.31 -5.09
N GLU A 245 16.46 2.64 -5.08
CA GLU A 245 15.40 3.31 -5.82
C GLU A 245 15.85 3.56 -7.26
N VAL A 246 14.98 3.30 -8.23
CA VAL A 246 15.18 3.65 -9.64
C VAL A 246 14.04 4.56 -10.06
N ASP A 247 14.37 5.78 -10.50
CA ASP A 247 13.38 6.75 -10.97
C ASP A 247 12.96 6.52 -12.43
N GLU A 248 12.00 7.32 -12.92
CA GLU A 248 11.47 7.26 -14.29
C GLU A 248 12.55 7.44 -15.39
N ASN A 249 13.70 8.05 -15.06
CA ASN A 249 14.83 8.26 -15.96
C ASN A 249 15.91 7.17 -15.81
N GLY A 250 15.67 6.13 -15.00
CA GLY A 250 16.64 5.08 -14.70
C GLY A 250 17.76 5.50 -13.73
N LYS A 251 17.65 6.66 -13.07
CA LYS A 251 18.65 7.09 -12.10
C LYS A 251 18.49 6.27 -10.82
N VAL A 252 19.56 5.60 -10.44
CA VAL A 252 19.60 4.80 -9.20
C VAL A 252 20.01 5.65 -8.00
N THR A 253 19.23 5.63 -6.93
CA THR A 253 19.54 6.27 -5.64
C THR A 253 19.55 5.22 -4.52
N VAL A 254 20.41 5.42 -3.52
CA VAL A 254 20.56 4.52 -2.37
C VAL A 254 20.33 5.30 -1.09
N HIS A 255 19.44 4.81 -0.23
CA HIS A 255 19.06 5.43 1.03
C HIS A 255 19.33 4.46 2.20
N LYS A 256 20.57 4.48 2.72
CA LYS A 256 20.95 3.62 3.86
C LYS A 256 20.06 3.87 5.08
N GLY A 257 19.52 2.80 5.65
CA GLY A 257 18.61 2.82 6.79
C GLY A 257 17.15 3.13 6.44
N THR A 258 16.80 3.26 5.16
CA THR A 258 15.43 3.43 4.69
C THR A 258 14.76 2.08 4.46
N ASN A 259 13.52 1.98 4.93
CA ASN A 259 12.68 0.79 4.90
C ASN A 259 11.45 1.00 4.01
N TYR A 260 10.95 -0.09 3.45
CA TYR A 260 9.94 -0.09 2.39
C TYR A 260 8.86 -1.15 2.59
N ALA A 261 7.71 -0.95 1.93
CA ALA A 261 6.60 -1.88 1.85
C ALA A 261 6.05 -1.97 0.42
N GLU A 262 5.34 -3.05 0.13
CA GLU A 262 4.61 -3.21 -1.14
C GLU A 262 3.13 -2.94 -0.94
N GLU A 263 2.50 -2.33 -1.93
CA GLU A 263 1.10 -1.91 -1.80
C GLU A 263 0.09 -3.05 -1.97
N THR A 264 -0.99 -3.01 -1.19
CA THR A 264 -2.00 -4.09 -1.17
C THR A 264 -3.33 -3.70 -1.81
N TYR A 265 -3.55 -2.43 -2.18
CA TYR A 265 -4.85 -1.92 -2.62
C TYR A 265 -5.35 -2.50 -3.97
N GLY A 266 -4.42 -2.99 -4.80
CA GLY A 266 -4.76 -3.68 -6.06
C GLY A 266 -5.26 -5.12 -5.86
N ILE A 267 -4.89 -5.77 -4.74
CA ILE A 267 -5.18 -7.20 -4.49
C ILE A 267 -6.69 -7.50 -4.50
N PRO A 268 -7.59 -6.72 -3.85
CA PRO A 268 -9.01 -7.01 -3.84
C PRO A 268 -9.68 -7.09 -5.22
N LYS A 269 -9.13 -6.43 -6.25
CA LYS A 269 -9.66 -6.51 -7.63
C LYS A 269 -9.44 -7.89 -8.27
N CYS A 270 -8.51 -8.69 -7.74
CA CYS A 270 -8.18 -10.03 -8.19
C CYS A 270 -8.95 -11.13 -7.44
N PHE A 271 -9.97 -10.80 -6.63
CA PHE A 271 -10.69 -11.76 -5.80
C PHE A 271 -12.21 -11.65 -5.96
N ALA A 272 -12.82 -12.74 -6.42
CA ALA A 272 -14.26 -12.94 -6.47
C ALA A 272 -14.83 -13.40 -5.11
N ALA A 273 -16.16 -13.53 -5.05
CA ALA A 273 -16.87 -14.06 -3.89
C ALA A 273 -16.34 -15.45 -3.46
N GLY A 274 -16.33 -15.74 -2.15
CA GLY A 274 -15.76 -16.98 -1.63
C GLY A 274 -14.22 -16.96 -1.52
N ASN A 275 -13.61 -15.77 -1.50
CA ASN A 275 -12.14 -15.56 -1.57
C ASN A 275 -11.45 -16.30 -2.72
N LYS A 276 -12.10 -16.36 -3.89
CA LYS A 276 -11.54 -17.05 -5.06
C LYS A 276 -10.73 -16.08 -5.91
N LEU A 277 -9.44 -16.38 -6.05
CA LEU A 277 -8.53 -15.66 -6.92
C LEU A 277 -9.03 -15.76 -8.37
N ASP A 278 -9.14 -14.62 -9.03
CA ASP A 278 -9.35 -14.49 -10.46
C ASP A 278 -8.36 -13.46 -10.99
N LEU A 279 -7.28 -13.94 -11.63
CA LEU A 279 -6.28 -13.08 -12.24
C LEU A 279 -6.75 -12.47 -13.57
N GLU A 280 -7.83 -12.97 -14.17
CA GLU A 280 -8.45 -12.40 -15.38
C GLU A 280 -9.57 -11.39 -15.05
N ALA A 281 -9.88 -11.18 -13.78
CA ALA A 281 -10.84 -10.18 -13.31
C ALA A 281 -10.50 -8.76 -13.81
N ALA A 282 -11.54 -8.01 -14.16
CA ALA A 282 -11.39 -6.66 -14.71
C ALA A 282 -10.70 -5.71 -13.71
N GLY A 283 -9.53 -5.21 -14.07
CA GLY A 283 -8.72 -4.35 -13.22
C GLY A 283 -7.81 -5.09 -12.23
N CYS A 284 -7.72 -6.42 -12.31
CA CYS A 284 -6.64 -7.16 -11.63
C CYS A 284 -5.30 -6.89 -12.33
N GLU A 285 -4.34 -6.35 -11.58
CA GLU A 285 -3.00 -5.98 -12.08
C GLU A 285 -1.88 -6.86 -11.47
N LEU A 286 -2.25 -7.86 -10.66
CA LEU A 286 -1.29 -8.81 -10.10
C LEU A 286 -0.58 -9.60 -11.23
N PRO A 287 0.73 -9.86 -11.10
CA PRO A 287 1.47 -10.73 -12.00
C PRO A 287 0.79 -12.08 -12.23
N LYS A 288 0.90 -12.59 -13.45
CA LYS A 288 0.29 -13.86 -13.88
C LYS A 288 1.35 -14.93 -14.16
N PRO A 289 1.06 -16.23 -13.94
CA PRO A 289 1.98 -17.31 -14.30
C PRO A 289 2.39 -17.25 -15.77
N SER A 290 3.71 -17.35 -16.02
CA SER A 290 4.29 -17.39 -17.36
C SER A 290 3.85 -18.66 -18.11
N GLY A 291 2.72 -18.57 -18.80
CA GLY A 291 2.04 -19.72 -19.42
C GLY A 291 0.55 -19.52 -19.61
N ALA A 292 -0.08 -18.62 -18.83
CA ALA A 292 -1.43 -18.15 -19.07
C ALA A 292 -1.49 -17.33 -20.38
N ARG A 293 -1.78 -18.00 -21.49
CA ARG A 293 -2.13 -17.34 -22.75
C ARG A 293 -3.53 -16.73 -22.60
N ARG A 294 -3.68 -15.52 -23.15
CA ARG A 294 -4.98 -14.90 -23.42
C ARG A 294 -5.79 -15.73 -24.41
#